data_AF-A0A421B730-F1
#
_entry.id   AF-A0A421B730-F1
#
_cell.length_a   1.000
_cell.length_b   1.000
_cell.length_c   1.000
_cell.angle_alpha   90.00
_cell.angle_beta   90.00
_cell.angle_gamma   90.00
#
_symmetry.space_group_name_H-M   'P 1'
#
loop_
_entity.id
_entity.type
_entity.pdbx_description
1 polymer ?
#
loop_
_entity_poly.entity_id
_entity_poly.type
_entity_poly.pdbx_seq_one_letter_code
_entity_poly.pdbx_strand_id
1 'polypeptide(L)'
;MRTLDHADFLDMRRFPALDGLRAFAAVIVIMFHFAGPKYLWLSGWTGVYVFFVLSGFLITTLLLREQDRTGRVSLKAFYLRRVFRILPPYLVILGGIVIFVYLRGEFRSRFMPEVLPYYLTFFNEFLPGVYPTAPDNFFSGSWTLGIEEKFYLFWPFLLVMAGAVGLAAAWRKLAFAVGALAVMIALVPITSGWLMHGSQKTLYISTIHYSILLIGCVLAVVMHHRRTYALVKPLTHPLAAIPVVAVFAVLHVNMEDLWWDTENNLALFLVYGVVVALLLVVLIAPGPMRWVLSTKPMRFVGERSYSLYLLQQPVHFVVVLTIPSLAQNRLITALVVVLVGLAIADLIHRWVEQPAINYGKRLIARRRAKRAEAAALDETQPIPVTKVATPA
;
A
#
# COMPACT_ATOMS: atom_id res chain seq x y z
N MET A 1 -18.83 2.06 27.12
CA MET A 1 -18.28 1.53 25.85
C MET A 1 -16.88 1.00 26.13
N ARG A 2 -16.53 -0.21 25.67
CA ARG A 2 -15.25 -0.86 26.04
C ARG A 2 -14.14 -0.45 25.07
N THR A 3 -12.92 -0.24 25.59
CA THR A 3 -11.69 -0.13 24.81
C THR A 3 -11.35 -1.46 24.13
N LEU A 4 -10.52 -1.43 23.10
CA LEU A 4 -10.05 -2.67 22.47
C LEU A 4 -8.95 -3.29 23.35
N ASP A 5 -9.11 -4.55 23.74
CA ASP A 5 -8.05 -5.25 24.46
C ASP A 5 -6.98 -5.79 23.51
N HIS A 6 -5.76 -5.93 24.02
CA HIS A 6 -4.61 -6.33 23.22
C HIS A 6 -4.78 -7.74 22.62
N ALA A 7 -5.35 -8.67 23.39
CA ALA A 7 -5.65 -10.03 22.91
C ALA A 7 -6.67 -9.99 21.75
N ASP A 8 -7.75 -9.22 21.90
CA ASP A 8 -8.75 -9.05 20.83
C ASP A 8 -8.11 -8.50 19.56
N PHE A 9 -7.21 -7.52 19.66
CA PHE A 9 -6.47 -6.99 18.52
C PHE A 9 -5.60 -8.06 17.84
N LEU A 10 -4.92 -8.92 18.61
CA LEU A 10 -4.08 -9.99 18.05
C LEU A 10 -4.93 -11.05 17.31
N ASP A 11 -6.13 -11.34 17.79
CA ASP A 11 -7.04 -12.32 17.20
C ASP A 11 -7.75 -11.83 15.92
N MET A 12 -7.80 -10.52 15.69
CA MET A 12 -8.44 -9.95 14.49
C MET A 12 -7.75 -10.38 13.20
N ARG A 13 -8.41 -11.20 12.38
CA ARG A 13 -7.87 -11.65 11.08
C ARG A 13 -8.04 -10.64 9.94
N ARG A 14 -9.00 -9.73 10.03
CA ARG A 14 -9.31 -8.70 9.03
C ARG A 14 -9.69 -7.40 9.73
N PHE A 15 -9.50 -6.29 9.03
CA PHE A 15 -9.81 -4.94 9.51
C PHE A 15 -10.80 -4.27 8.53
N PRO A 16 -12.11 -4.53 8.65
CA PRO A 16 -13.06 -4.15 7.60
C PRO A 16 -13.19 -2.63 7.40
N ALA A 17 -13.02 -1.84 8.46
CA ALA A 17 -12.99 -0.38 8.36
C ALA A 17 -11.78 0.14 7.58
N LEU A 18 -10.68 -0.61 7.51
CA LEU A 18 -9.53 -0.23 6.69
C LEU A 18 -9.81 -0.47 5.20
N ASP A 19 -10.66 -1.44 4.85
CA ASP A 19 -11.17 -1.56 3.48
C ASP A 19 -12.03 -0.34 3.14
N GLY A 20 -12.90 0.11 4.06
CA GLY A 20 -13.64 1.36 3.86
C GLY A 20 -12.76 2.60 3.74
N LEU A 21 -11.67 2.69 4.51
CA LEU A 21 -10.69 3.77 4.36
C LEU A 21 -9.99 3.74 2.99
N ARG A 22 -9.68 2.55 2.46
CA ARG A 22 -9.17 2.37 1.09
C ARG A 22 -10.19 2.81 0.04
N ALA A 23 -11.47 2.54 0.25
CA ALA A 23 -12.54 3.00 -0.62
C ALA A 23 -12.60 4.53 -0.66
N PHE A 24 -12.61 5.15 0.51
CA PHE A 24 -12.55 6.61 0.65
C PHE A 24 -11.34 7.17 -0.10
N ALA A 25 -10.13 6.67 0.17
CA ALA A 25 -8.90 7.11 -0.45
C ALA A 25 -8.93 6.99 -1.99
N ALA A 26 -9.39 5.86 -2.54
CA ALA A 26 -9.47 5.70 -4.00
C ALA A 26 -10.47 6.68 -4.64
N VAL A 27 -11.64 6.87 -4.02
CA VAL A 27 -12.68 7.76 -4.57
C VAL A 27 -12.23 9.21 -4.53
N ILE A 28 -11.65 9.70 -3.43
CA ILE A 28 -11.18 11.09 -3.35
C ILE A 28 -10.06 11.38 -4.35
N VAL A 29 -9.18 10.41 -4.65
CA VAL A 29 -8.15 10.58 -5.67
C VAL A 29 -8.81 10.82 -7.03
N ILE A 30 -9.80 10.01 -7.41
CA ILE A 30 -10.52 10.16 -8.69
C ILE A 30 -11.25 11.51 -8.73
N MET A 31 -11.93 11.89 -7.64
CA MET A 31 -12.61 13.17 -7.54
C MET A 31 -11.64 14.35 -7.69
N PHE A 32 -10.48 14.28 -7.05
CA PHE A 32 -9.46 15.33 -7.15
C PHE A 32 -8.94 15.52 -8.58
N HIS A 33 -8.72 14.43 -9.32
CA HIS A 33 -8.23 14.53 -10.70
C HIS A 33 -9.28 15.04 -11.68
N PHE A 34 -10.57 14.70 -11.48
CA PHE A 34 -11.56 14.86 -12.54
C PHE A 34 -12.76 15.74 -12.17
N ALA A 35 -13.07 15.98 -10.89
CA ALA A 35 -14.28 16.73 -10.49
C ALA A 35 -14.14 18.25 -10.65
N GLY A 36 -12.91 18.73 -10.84
CA GLY A 36 -12.61 20.14 -11.14
C GLY A 36 -12.28 21.00 -9.91
N PRO A 37 -11.96 22.30 -10.12
CA PRO A 37 -11.35 23.15 -9.12
C PRO A 37 -12.17 23.32 -7.83
N LYS A 38 -13.51 23.28 -7.93
CA LYS A 38 -14.44 23.37 -6.80
C LYS A 38 -14.23 22.25 -5.76
N TYR A 39 -13.59 21.15 -6.14
CA TYR A 39 -13.40 19.97 -5.29
C TYR A 39 -11.94 19.77 -4.86
N LEU A 40 -11.06 20.75 -5.09
CA LEU A 40 -9.65 20.66 -4.68
C LEU A 40 -9.47 20.52 -3.16
N TRP A 41 -10.40 21.08 -2.37
CA TRP A 41 -10.46 20.91 -0.91
C TRP A 41 -10.57 19.44 -0.46
N LEU A 42 -10.95 18.51 -1.34
CA LEU A 42 -10.89 17.08 -1.04
C LEU A 42 -9.46 16.56 -0.88
N SER A 43 -8.46 17.34 -1.32
CA SER A 43 -7.03 17.04 -1.22
C SER A 43 -6.68 15.62 -1.65
N GLY A 44 -7.34 15.13 -2.71
CA GLY A 44 -7.38 13.70 -3.02
C GLY A 44 -6.04 13.05 -3.33
N TRP A 45 -5.03 13.84 -3.72
CA TRP A 45 -3.65 13.37 -3.85
C TRP A 45 -3.09 12.76 -2.54
N THR A 46 -3.56 13.22 -1.38
CA THR A 46 -3.21 12.67 -0.06
C THR A 46 -3.75 11.25 0.19
N GLY A 47 -4.72 10.80 -0.63
CA GLY A 47 -5.22 9.43 -0.60
C GLY A 47 -4.10 8.40 -0.83
N VAL A 48 -3.05 8.74 -1.58
CA VAL A 48 -1.85 7.90 -1.74
C VAL A 48 -1.14 7.68 -0.40
N TYR A 49 -1.05 8.69 0.46
CA TYR A 49 -0.41 8.57 1.76
C TYR A 49 -1.23 7.74 2.74
N VAL A 50 -2.56 7.78 2.60
CA VAL A 50 -3.45 6.84 3.30
C VAL A 50 -3.13 5.40 2.90
N PHE A 51 -2.94 5.13 1.60
CA PHE A 51 -2.50 3.82 1.12
C PHE A 51 -1.13 3.43 1.66
N PHE A 52 -0.15 4.34 1.67
CA PHE A 52 1.19 4.05 2.19
C PHE A 52 1.20 3.69 3.68
N VAL A 53 0.52 4.46 4.54
CA VAL A 53 0.42 4.12 5.97
C VAL A 53 -0.27 2.77 6.15
N LEU A 54 -1.37 2.51 5.42
CA LEU A 54 -2.05 1.22 5.43
C LEU A 54 -1.15 0.07 4.97
N SER A 55 -0.41 0.24 3.88
CA SER A 55 0.50 -0.76 3.31
C SER A 55 1.58 -1.15 4.30
N GLY A 56 2.24 -0.16 4.93
CA GLY A 56 3.23 -0.37 5.98
C GLY A 56 2.65 -1.08 7.21
N PHE A 57 1.47 -0.65 7.67
CA PHE A 57 0.77 -1.25 8.81
C PHE A 57 0.39 -2.71 8.55
N LEU A 58 -0.24 -3.00 7.41
CA LEU A 58 -0.77 -4.33 7.09
C LEU A 58 0.35 -5.34 6.82
N ILE A 59 1.43 -4.94 6.15
CA ILE A 59 2.57 -5.82 5.90
C ILE A 59 3.27 -6.19 7.20
N THR A 60 3.58 -5.20 8.02
CA THR A 60 4.28 -5.45 9.29
C THR A 60 3.43 -6.27 10.23
N THR A 61 2.12 -5.99 10.33
CA THR A 61 1.17 -6.80 11.11
C THR A 61 1.13 -8.26 10.62
N LEU A 62 1.13 -8.48 9.30
CA LEU A 62 1.15 -9.82 8.72
C LEU A 62 2.44 -10.58 9.06
N LEU A 63 3.59 -9.92 8.95
CA LEU A 63 4.91 -10.52 9.20
C LEU A 63 5.10 -10.86 10.68
N LEU A 64 4.75 -9.94 11.58
CA LEU A 64 4.81 -10.15 13.03
C LEU A 64 3.91 -11.32 13.45
N ARG A 65 2.67 -11.39 12.95
CA ARG A 65 1.77 -12.52 13.24
C ARG A 65 2.23 -13.85 12.62
N GLU A 66 2.91 -13.82 11.47
CA GLU A 66 3.53 -15.03 10.91
C GLU A 66 4.67 -15.51 11.80
N GLN A 67 5.47 -14.59 12.32
CA GLN A 67 6.55 -14.89 13.26
C GLN A 67 6.02 -15.50 14.55
N ASP A 68 5.00 -14.91 15.18
CA ASP A 68 4.42 -15.45 16.42
C ASP A 68 3.86 -16.87 16.22
N ARG A 69 3.18 -17.11 15.10
CA ARG A 69 2.56 -18.41 14.84
C ARG A 69 3.56 -19.50 14.46
N THR A 70 4.67 -19.15 13.79
CA THR A 70 5.55 -20.15 13.15
C THR A 70 7.00 -20.08 13.61
N GLY A 71 7.32 -19.17 14.55
CA GLY A 71 8.67 -18.89 15.03
C GLY A 71 9.57 -18.16 14.03
N ARG A 72 9.11 -17.92 12.80
CA ARG A 72 9.92 -17.31 11.73
C ARG A 72 9.07 -16.62 10.67
N VAL A 73 9.69 -15.75 9.90
CA VAL A 73 9.08 -15.14 8.71
C VAL A 73 9.51 -15.91 7.45
N SER A 74 8.56 -16.25 6.59
CA SER A 74 8.85 -16.89 5.30
C SER A 74 8.87 -15.86 4.18
N LEU A 75 10.05 -15.37 3.80
CA LEU A 75 10.23 -14.43 2.67
C LEU A 75 9.60 -14.96 1.38
N LYS A 76 9.83 -16.24 1.06
CA LYS A 76 9.26 -16.88 -0.12
C LYS A 76 7.73 -16.84 -0.11
N ALA A 77 7.10 -17.16 1.02
CA ALA A 77 5.65 -17.13 1.12
C ALA A 77 5.12 -15.69 1.07
N PHE A 78 5.84 -14.73 1.66
CA PHE A 78 5.53 -13.31 1.57
C PHE A 78 5.51 -12.82 0.11
N TYR A 79 6.61 -13.02 -0.62
CA TYR A 79 6.71 -12.57 -2.01
C TYR A 79 5.70 -13.25 -2.93
N LEU A 80 5.44 -14.56 -2.75
CA LEU A 80 4.39 -15.23 -3.52
C LEU A 80 3.00 -14.60 -3.28
N ARG A 81 2.64 -14.29 -2.02
CA ARG A 81 1.35 -13.64 -1.73
C ARG A 81 1.24 -12.27 -2.41
N ARG A 82 2.34 -11.52 -2.48
CA ARG A 82 2.40 -10.18 -3.09
C ARG A 82 2.34 -10.25 -4.61
N VAL A 83 3.19 -11.07 -5.22
CA VAL A 83 3.20 -11.30 -6.67
C VAL A 83 1.81 -11.68 -7.16
N PHE A 84 1.16 -12.69 -6.56
CA PHE A 84 -0.17 -13.12 -6.99
C PHE A 84 -1.32 -12.17 -6.66
N ARG A 85 -1.09 -11.15 -5.82
CA ARG A 85 -2.07 -10.12 -5.50
C ARG A 85 -1.94 -8.89 -6.38
N ILE A 86 -0.71 -8.50 -6.72
CA ILE A 86 -0.39 -7.21 -7.33
C ILE A 86 -0.15 -7.37 -8.83
N LEU A 87 0.70 -8.31 -9.23
CA LEU A 87 1.19 -8.40 -10.60
C LEU A 87 0.09 -8.76 -11.62
N PRO A 88 -0.83 -9.73 -11.36
CA PRO A 88 -1.89 -10.06 -12.31
C PRO A 88 -2.81 -8.88 -12.67
N PRO A 89 -3.47 -8.18 -11.73
CA PRO A 89 -4.28 -7.02 -12.09
C PRO A 89 -3.46 -5.89 -12.71
N TYR A 90 -2.22 -5.66 -12.25
CA TYR A 90 -1.32 -4.66 -12.84
C TYR A 90 -1.06 -4.91 -14.32
N LEU A 91 -0.63 -6.13 -14.67
CA LEU A 91 -0.30 -6.51 -16.04
C LEU A 91 -1.52 -6.55 -16.95
N VAL A 92 -2.69 -6.93 -16.45
CA VAL A 92 -3.94 -6.88 -17.23
C VAL A 92 -4.30 -5.44 -17.59
N ILE A 93 -4.18 -4.50 -16.65
CA ILE A 93 -4.47 -3.09 -16.91
C ILE A 93 -3.43 -2.49 -17.85
N LEU A 94 -2.14 -2.70 -17.58
CA LEU A 94 -1.05 -2.21 -18.43
C LEU A 94 -1.14 -2.80 -19.85
N GLY A 95 -1.38 -4.10 -19.98
CA GLY A 95 -1.59 -4.77 -21.26
C GLY A 95 -2.80 -4.22 -22.01
N GLY A 96 -3.91 -3.97 -21.32
CA GLY A 96 -5.08 -3.32 -21.89
C GLY A 96 -4.78 -1.92 -22.44
N ILE A 97 -4.01 -1.11 -21.70
CA ILE A 97 -3.55 0.21 -22.16
C ILE A 97 -2.67 0.07 -23.41
N VAL A 98 -1.69 -0.83 -23.40
CA VAL A 98 -0.77 -1.05 -24.53
C VAL A 98 -1.55 -1.47 -25.79
N ILE A 99 -2.46 -2.43 -25.66
CA ILE A 99 -3.30 -2.90 -26.78
C ILE A 99 -4.16 -1.75 -27.30
N PHE A 100 -4.82 -1.00 -26.41
CA PHE A 100 -5.66 0.13 -26.78
C PHE A 100 -4.89 1.21 -27.57
N VAL A 101 -3.71 1.61 -27.07
CA VAL A 101 -2.86 2.61 -27.73
C VAL A 101 -2.31 2.09 -29.05
N TYR A 102 -1.93 0.82 -29.13
CA TYR A 102 -1.44 0.18 -30.35
C TYR A 102 -2.51 0.14 -31.44
N LEU A 103 -3.74 -0.30 -31.12
CA LEU A 103 -4.85 -0.38 -32.07
C LEU A 103 -5.26 1.00 -32.63
N ARG A 104 -4.96 2.08 -31.90
CA ARG A 104 -5.18 3.46 -32.35
C ARG A 104 -4.04 4.04 -33.18
N GLY A 105 -2.95 3.31 -33.38
CA GLY A 105 -1.74 3.83 -34.05
C GLY A 105 -0.98 4.87 -33.21
N GLU A 106 -1.27 4.97 -31.92
CA GLU A 106 -0.68 5.98 -31.02
C GLU A 106 0.55 5.46 -30.25
N PHE A 107 0.99 4.23 -30.50
CA PHE A 107 2.05 3.57 -29.73
C PHE A 107 3.37 4.34 -29.71
N ARG A 108 3.81 4.84 -30.87
CA ARG A 108 5.04 5.64 -30.96
C ARG A 108 4.82 7.10 -30.57
N SER A 109 3.71 7.71 -30.96
CA SER A 109 3.43 9.13 -30.65
C SER A 109 3.24 9.38 -29.16
N ARG A 110 2.88 8.34 -28.38
CA ARG A 110 2.83 8.39 -26.91
C ARG A 110 4.08 7.85 -26.23
N PHE A 111 5.18 7.64 -26.95
CA PHE A 111 6.46 7.20 -26.39
C PHE A 111 6.37 5.84 -25.64
N MET A 112 5.46 4.94 -26.04
CA MET A 112 5.29 3.65 -25.36
C MET A 112 6.59 2.81 -25.32
N PRO A 113 7.41 2.72 -26.39
CA PRO A 113 8.69 2.01 -26.33
C PRO A 113 9.62 2.51 -25.22
N GLU A 114 9.62 3.81 -24.95
CA GLU A 114 10.50 4.47 -24.00
C GLU A 114 9.96 4.37 -22.56
N VAL A 115 8.64 4.47 -22.36
CA VAL A 115 8.04 4.45 -21.02
C VAL A 115 7.73 3.04 -20.51
N LEU A 116 7.47 2.07 -21.39
CA LEU A 116 7.07 0.71 -21.00
C LEU A 116 8.13 -0.02 -20.14
N PRO A 117 9.44 0.10 -20.40
CA PRO A 117 10.46 -0.45 -19.49
C PRO A 117 10.29 0.04 -18.05
N TYR A 118 9.95 1.31 -17.84
CA TYR A 118 9.76 1.88 -16.50
C TYR A 118 8.51 1.30 -15.80
N TYR A 119 7.42 1.05 -16.54
CA TYR A 119 6.24 0.39 -15.96
C TYR A 119 6.52 -1.08 -15.63
N LEU A 120 7.18 -1.81 -16.53
CA LEU A 120 7.49 -3.23 -16.32
C LEU A 120 8.49 -3.47 -15.19
N THR A 121 9.35 -2.48 -14.92
CA THR A 121 10.38 -2.55 -13.86
C THR A 121 10.00 -1.78 -12.60
N PHE A 122 8.80 -1.19 -12.55
CA PHE A 122 8.30 -0.43 -11.39
C PHE A 122 9.20 0.77 -11.00
N PHE A 123 9.77 1.45 -12.00
CA PHE A 123 10.65 2.63 -11.85
C PHE A 123 10.05 3.91 -12.44
N ASN A 124 8.75 3.94 -12.72
CA ASN A 124 8.13 5.05 -13.43
C ASN A 124 8.05 6.37 -12.63
N GLU A 125 8.41 6.37 -11.35
CA GLU A 125 8.71 7.58 -10.57
C GLU A 125 9.99 8.30 -11.04
N PHE A 126 10.91 7.58 -11.69
CA PHE A 126 12.14 8.13 -12.27
C PHE A 126 12.00 8.46 -13.76
N LEU A 127 10.77 8.44 -14.28
CA LEU A 127 10.55 8.74 -15.69
C LEU A 127 11.06 10.15 -16.02
N PRO A 128 11.89 10.33 -17.06
CA PRO A 128 12.39 11.64 -17.44
C PRO A 128 11.26 12.62 -17.77
N GLY A 129 11.43 13.89 -17.37
CA GLY A 129 10.40 14.93 -17.54
C GLY A 129 10.17 15.38 -18.98
N VAL A 130 10.93 14.83 -19.93
CA VAL A 130 10.70 15.01 -21.37
C VAL A 130 9.53 14.15 -21.88
N TYR A 131 9.14 13.12 -21.12
CA TYR A 131 7.99 12.30 -21.45
C TYR A 131 6.73 12.89 -20.81
N PRO A 132 5.57 12.84 -21.49
CA PRO A 132 4.34 13.35 -20.94
C PRO A 132 4.07 12.76 -19.55
N THR A 133 3.90 13.63 -18.56
CA THR A 133 3.18 13.35 -17.30
C THR A 133 1.77 13.93 -17.46
N ALA A 134 0.76 13.35 -16.79
CA ALA A 134 -0.69 13.60 -16.94
C ALA A 134 -1.13 14.95 -17.58
N PRO A 135 -2.13 15.00 -18.48
CA PRO A 135 -3.19 14.01 -18.75
C PRO A 135 -2.94 13.02 -19.91
N ASP A 136 -1.81 13.10 -20.62
CA ASP A 136 -1.53 12.25 -21.79
C ASP A 136 -0.88 10.89 -21.48
N ASN A 137 -0.59 10.62 -20.21
CA ASN A 137 0.06 9.41 -19.76
C ASN A 137 -0.88 8.51 -18.93
N PHE A 138 -1.48 7.54 -19.61
CA PHE A 138 -2.49 6.62 -19.08
C PHE A 138 -2.08 5.81 -17.85
N PHE A 139 -0.80 5.71 -17.52
CA PHE A 139 -0.36 4.87 -16.41
C PHE A 139 0.62 5.56 -15.45
N SER A 140 0.78 6.88 -15.59
CA SER A 140 1.66 7.69 -14.74
C SER A 140 1.41 7.47 -13.24
N GLY A 141 0.14 7.30 -12.83
CA GLY A 141 -0.23 7.03 -11.43
C GLY A 141 0.37 5.76 -10.81
N SER A 142 0.93 4.84 -11.59
CA SER A 142 1.58 3.62 -11.06
C SER A 142 2.87 3.88 -10.28
N TRP A 143 3.38 5.11 -10.24
CA TRP A 143 4.63 5.45 -9.54
C TRP A 143 4.58 5.09 -8.05
N THR A 144 3.38 5.22 -7.45
CA THR A 144 3.13 4.87 -6.04
C THR A 144 3.37 3.39 -5.78
N LEU A 145 3.03 2.53 -6.75
CA LEU A 145 3.32 1.10 -6.69
C LEU A 145 4.82 0.82 -6.83
N GLY A 146 5.54 1.62 -7.62
CA GLY A 146 6.99 1.54 -7.71
C GLY A 146 7.68 1.68 -6.36
N ILE A 147 7.23 2.66 -5.58
CA ILE A 147 7.70 2.88 -4.21
C ILE A 147 7.34 1.71 -3.30
N GLU A 148 6.08 1.25 -3.36
CA GLU A 148 5.62 0.12 -2.56
C GLU A 148 6.42 -1.17 -2.85
N GLU A 149 6.62 -1.55 -4.12
CA GLU A 149 7.34 -2.78 -4.48
C GLU A 149 8.80 -2.76 -4.02
N LYS A 150 9.48 -1.61 -4.16
CA LYS A 150 10.82 -1.42 -3.58
C LYS A 150 10.79 -1.60 -2.06
N PHE A 151 9.86 -0.96 -1.38
CA PHE A 151 9.69 -1.13 0.06
C PHE A 151 9.42 -2.60 0.45
N TYR A 152 8.59 -3.30 -0.32
CA TYR A 152 8.24 -4.71 -0.08
C TYR A 152 9.41 -5.65 -0.29
N LEU A 153 10.39 -5.29 -1.12
CA LEU A 153 11.63 -6.06 -1.30
C LEU A 153 12.57 -5.94 -0.09
N PHE A 154 12.67 -4.75 0.51
CA PHE A 154 13.61 -4.51 1.61
C PHE A 154 13.02 -4.86 2.98
N TRP A 155 11.79 -4.42 3.27
CA TRP A 155 11.22 -4.47 4.62
C TRP A 155 11.10 -5.88 5.25
N PRO A 156 10.62 -6.92 4.55
CA PRO A 156 10.53 -8.27 5.11
C PRO A 156 11.90 -8.89 5.35
N PHE A 157 12.86 -8.64 4.46
CA PHE A 157 14.24 -9.10 4.60
C PHE A 157 14.86 -8.51 5.87
N LEU A 158 14.64 -7.21 6.06
CA LEU A 158 15.03 -6.49 7.24
C LEU A 158 14.44 -7.16 8.51
N LEU A 159 13.12 -7.40 8.56
CA LEU A 159 12.50 -8.04 9.74
C LEU A 159 13.05 -9.45 10.03
N VAL A 160 13.37 -10.23 9.00
CA VAL A 160 14.01 -11.54 9.16
C VAL A 160 15.39 -11.41 9.79
N MET A 161 16.22 -10.48 9.31
CA MET A 161 17.56 -10.25 9.89
C MET A 161 17.46 -9.80 11.35
N ALA A 162 16.52 -8.91 11.68
CA ALA A 162 16.30 -8.49 13.06
C ALA A 162 15.91 -9.68 13.97
N GLY A 163 15.07 -10.60 13.47
CA GLY A 163 14.73 -11.83 14.17
C GLY A 163 15.91 -12.80 14.32
N ALA A 164 16.71 -12.98 13.25
CA ALA A 164 17.86 -13.88 13.23
C ALA A 164 19.00 -13.46 14.17
N VAL A 165 19.21 -12.15 14.34
CA VAL A 165 20.20 -11.58 15.28
C VAL A 165 19.68 -11.61 16.73
N GLY A 166 18.51 -12.21 16.99
CA GLY A 166 17.95 -12.31 18.33
C GLY A 166 17.54 -10.95 18.92
N LEU A 167 17.18 -9.98 18.07
CA LEU A 167 16.71 -8.66 18.51
C LEU A 167 15.27 -8.77 19.04
N ALA A 168 15.12 -9.41 20.20
CA ALA A 168 13.83 -9.64 20.86
C ALA A 168 13.18 -8.33 21.35
N ALA A 169 13.98 -7.29 21.61
CA ALA A 169 13.51 -6.03 22.15
C ALA A 169 12.92 -5.10 21.06
N ALA A 170 11.73 -4.55 21.32
CA ALA A 170 11.02 -3.64 20.41
C ALA A 170 11.86 -2.42 19.98
N TRP A 171 12.71 -1.88 20.87
CA TRP A 171 13.58 -0.75 20.56
C TRP A 171 14.69 -1.10 19.55
N ARG A 172 15.15 -2.36 19.51
CA ARG A 172 16.14 -2.83 18.52
C ARG A 172 15.51 -2.98 17.14
N LYS A 173 14.26 -3.46 17.08
CA LYS A 173 13.46 -3.46 15.84
C LYS A 173 13.19 -2.04 15.34
N LEU A 174 12.94 -1.09 16.26
CA LEU A 174 12.78 0.33 15.95
C LEU A 174 14.09 0.95 15.44
N ALA A 175 15.21 0.78 16.15
CA ALA A 175 16.52 1.27 15.74
C ALA A 175 16.92 0.72 14.36
N PHE A 176 16.57 -0.53 14.09
CA PHE A 176 16.78 -1.17 12.82
C PHE A 176 15.82 -0.67 11.72
N ALA A 177 14.55 -0.39 12.04
CA ALA A 177 13.62 0.28 11.13
C ALA A 177 14.10 1.70 10.77
N VAL A 178 14.69 2.41 11.73
CA VAL A 178 15.35 3.70 11.53
C VAL A 178 16.63 3.56 10.70
N GLY A 179 17.43 2.52 10.93
CA GLY A 179 18.60 2.20 10.08
C GLY A 179 18.20 1.87 8.65
N ALA A 180 17.12 1.11 8.46
CA ALA A 180 16.53 0.83 7.17
C ALA A 180 16.03 2.10 6.48
N LEU A 181 15.38 3.00 7.21
CA LEU A 181 14.99 4.31 6.72
C LEU A 181 16.21 5.12 6.26
N ALA A 182 17.28 5.13 7.06
CA ALA A 182 18.51 5.84 6.74
C ALA A 182 19.17 5.30 5.46
N VAL A 183 19.20 3.97 5.28
CA VAL A 183 19.69 3.34 4.05
C VAL A 183 18.79 3.65 2.85
N MET A 184 17.47 3.60 3.00
CA MET A 184 16.54 3.95 1.93
C MET A 184 16.65 5.42 1.51
N ILE A 185 16.80 6.33 2.48
CA ILE A 185 17.07 7.76 2.23
C ILE A 185 18.43 7.94 1.54
N ALA A 186 19.47 7.22 1.99
CA ALA A 186 20.82 7.31 1.42
C ALA A 186 20.93 6.72 0.00
N LEU A 187 20.07 5.77 -0.36
CA LEU A 187 20.01 5.17 -1.70
C LEU A 187 19.26 6.04 -2.71
N VAL A 188 18.61 7.12 -2.28
CA VAL A 188 18.05 8.06 -3.24
C VAL A 188 19.19 8.90 -3.77
N PRO A 189 19.36 8.97 -5.11
CA PRO A 189 20.37 9.83 -5.70
C PRO A 189 20.23 11.21 -5.08
N ILE A 190 21.34 11.79 -4.59
CA ILE A 190 21.40 13.18 -4.15
C ILE A 190 21.17 14.02 -5.42
N THR A 191 19.91 14.12 -5.85
CA THR A 191 19.50 15.07 -6.86
C THR A 191 19.55 16.43 -6.19
N SER A 192 20.05 17.43 -6.90
CA SER A 192 20.43 18.78 -6.47
C SER A 192 19.33 19.65 -5.84
N GLY A 193 18.25 19.06 -5.31
CA GLY A 193 17.04 19.74 -4.86
C GLY A 193 16.66 19.41 -3.41
N TRP A 194 17.59 19.48 -2.46
CA TRP A 194 17.19 19.63 -1.05
C TRP A 194 16.35 20.91 -0.83
N LEU A 195 16.50 21.90 -1.72
CA LEU A 195 15.58 23.04 -1.90
C LEU A 195 14.61 22.72 -3.04
N MET A 196 13.41 22.28 -2.67
CA MET A 196 12.28 22.03 -3.57
C MET A 196 11.81 23.34 -4.21
N HIS A 197 12.27 23.66 -5.42
CA HIS A 197 11.66 24.75 -6.21
C HIS A 197 10.35 24.25 -6.86
N GLY A 198 9.31 24.04 -6.06
CA GLY A 198 7.92 23.91 -6.51
C GLY A 198 7.57 22.82 -7.54
N SER A 199 8.46 21.84 -7.80
CA SER A 199 8.27 20.88 -8.90
C SER A 199 7.57 19.59 -8.43
N GLN A 200 6.44 19.23 -9.06
CA GLN A 200 5.75 17.95 -8.82
C GLN A 200 6.62 16.73 -9.17
N LYS A 201 7.61 16.89 -10.05
CA LYS A 201 8.56 15.82 -10.38
C LYS A 201 9.43 15.48 -9.17
N THR A 202 9.88 16.48 -8.41
CA THR A 202 10.68 16.24 -7.21
C THR A 202 9.86 15.53 -6.14
N LEU A 203 8.54 15.76 -6.10
CA LEU A 203 7.63 14.98 -5.25
C LEU A 203 7.61 13.49 -5.62
N TYR A 204 7.55 13.13 -6.91
CA TYR A 204 7.56 11.72 -7.32
C TYR A 204 8.86 11.00 -6.97
N ILE A 205 9.99 11.70 -7.09
CA ILE A 205 11.32 11.16 -6.79
C ILE A 205 11.61 11.17 -5.27
N SER A 206 10.80 11.88 -4.48
CA SER A 206 11.06 12.11 -3.06
C SER A 206 11.08 10.83 -2.23
N THR A 207 12.04 10.76 -1.31
CA THR A 207 12.21 9.63 -0.37
C THR A 207 11.18 9.63 0.74
N ILE A 208 10.48 10.76 0.92
CA ILE A 208 9.56 11.00 2.03
C ILE A 208 8.45 9.94 2.08
N HIS A 209 8.09 9.37 0.93
CA HIS A 209 7.08 8.32 0.81
C HIS A 209 7.45 7.05 1.60
N TYR A 210 8.74 6.69 1.64
CA TYR A 210 9.23 5.57 2.45
C TYR A 210 9.08 5.85 3.95
N SER A 211 9.24 7.11 4.37
CA SER A 211 8.99 7.51 5.77
C SER A 211 7.51 7.33 6.14
N ILE A 212 6.58 7.63 5.22
CA ILE A 212 5.14 7.44 5.44
C ILE A 212 4.79 5.95 5.56
N LEU A 213 5.35 5.09 4.70
CA LEU A 213 5.24 3.63 4.83
C LEU A 213 5.75 3.16 6.21
N LEU A 214 6.89 3.68 6.64
CA LEU A 214 7.48 3.33 7.93
C LEU A 214 6.65 3.80 9.13
N ILE A 215 5.96 4.93 9.05
CA ILE A 215 4.99 5.34 10.09
C ILE A 215 3.94 4.23 10.29
N GLY A 216 3.42 3.65 9.20
CA GLY A 216 2.52 2.50 9.25
C GLY A 216 3.18 1.26 9.88
N CYS A 217 4.43 0.98 9.54
CA CYS A 217 5.18 -0.12 10.14
C CYS A 217 5.43 0.06 11.64
N VAL A 218 5.81 1.27 12.06
CA VAL A 218 6.00 1.62 13.48
C VAL A 218 4.69 1.42 14.23
N LEU A 219 3.57 1.89 13.68
CA LEU A 219 2.25 1.67 14.27
C LEU A 219 1.97 0.18 14.46
N ALA A 220 2.25 -0.66 13.45
CA ALA A 220 2.05 -2.10 13.56
C ALA A 220 2.91 -2.73 14.68
N VAL A 221 4.18 -2.33 14.83
CA VAL A 221 5.03 -2.81 15.94
C VAL A 221 4.48 -2.34 17.29
N VAL A 222 4.06 -1.08 17.37
CA VAL A 222 3.47 -0.48 18.58
C VAL A 222 2.21 -1.24 19.00
N MET A 223 1.29 -1.48 18.07
CA MET A 223 0.04 -2.20 18.34
C MET A 223 0.25 -3.69 18.63
N HIS A 224 1.32 -4.29 18.10
CA HIS A 224 1.57 -5.72 18.23
C HIS A 224 2.12 -6.13 19.60
N HIS A 225 3.01 -5.33 20.20
CA HIS A 225 3.61 -5.68 21.49
C HIS A 225 2.84 -5.11 22.69
N ARG A 226 2.57 -5.92 23.72
CA ARG A 226 1.71 -5.56 24.86
C ARG A 226 2.13 -4.26 25.57
N ARG A 227 3.42 -4.06 25.79
CA ARG A 227 3.96 -2.86 26.48
C ARG A 227 3.72 -1.58 25.67
N THR A 228 3.95 -1.63 24.37
CA THR A 228 3.75 -0.47 23.49
C THR A 228 2.28 -0.27 23.13
N TYR A 229 1.48 -1.34 23.08
CA TYR A 229 0.03 -1.26 22.90
C TYR A 229 -0.62 -0.44 24.02
N ALA A 230 -0.11 -0.54 25.25
CA ALA A 230 -0.60 0.26 26.37
C ALA A 230 -0.54 1.78 26.11
N LEU A 231 0.43 2.25 25.31
CA LEU A 231 0.56 3.67 24.93
C LEU A 231 -0.58 4.15 24.03
N VAL A 232 -1.07 3.28 23.15
CA VAL A 232 -2.16 3.60 22.20
C VAL A 232 -3.53 3.11 22.65
N LYS A 233 -3.59 2.30 23.72
CA LYS A 233 -4.85 1.78 24.29
C LYS A 233 -5.89 2.89 24.56
N PRO A 234 -5.53 4.08 25.10
CA PRO A 234 -6.52 5.15 25.31
C PRO A 234 -7.23 5.59 24.02
N LEU A 235 -6.53 5.58 22.89
CA LEU A 235 -7.09 5.94 21.58
C LEU A 235 -8.12 4.93 21.06
N THR A 236 -8.19 3.73 21.65
CA THR A 236 -9.18 2.71 21.29
C THR A 236 -10.53 2.94 21.98
N HIS A 237 -10.63 3.94 22.87
CA HIS A 237 -11.91 4.32 23.45
C HIS A 237 -12.78 5.04 22.40
N PRO A 238 -14.09 4.77 22.29
CA PRO A 238 -14.89 5.38 21.22
C PRO A 238 -14.96 6.90 21.25
N LEU A 239 -14.83 7.52 22.44
CA LEU A 239 -14.76 8.98 22.54
C LEU A 239 -13.44 9.56 22.03
N ALA A 240 -12.34 8.79 22.05
CA ALA A 240 -11.07 9.21 21.47
C ALA A 240 -11.15 9.31 19.94
N ALA A 241 -12.14 8.67 19.32
CA ALA A 241 -12.41 8.80 17.90
C ALA A 241 -12.75 10.23 17.49
N ILE A 242 -13.46 10.98 18.35
CA ILE A 242 -13.97 12.32 18.04
C ILE A 242 -12.81 13.29 17.72
N PRO A 243 -11.85 13.54 18.63
CA PRO A 243 -10.75 14.45 18.34
C PRO A 243 -9.84 13.95 17.21
N VAL A 244 -9.58 12.65 17.11
CA VAL A 244 -8.71 12.10 16.06
C VAL A 244 -9.34 12.26 14.67
N VAL A 245 -10.63 11.95 14.53
CA VAL A 245 -11.38 12.15 13.28
C VAL A 245 -11.49 13.64 12.95
N ALA A 246 -11.72 14.50 13.95
CA ALA A 246 -11.78 15.94 13.73
C ALA A 246 -10.44 16.49 13.23
N VAL A 247 -9.32 16.11 13.86
CA VAL A 247 -7.97 16.50 13.42
C VAL A 247 -7.70 15.99 12.01
N PHE A 248 -8.04 14.74 11.71
CA PHE A 248 -7.91 14.20 10.36
C PHE A 248 -8.74 15.00 9.35
N ALA A 249 -10.02 15.27 9.64
CA ALA A 249 -10.91 15.98 8.72
C ALA A 249 -10.44 17.42 8.49
N VAL A 250 -10.07 18.16 9.54
CA VAL A 250 -9.55 19.52 9.44
C VAL A 250 -8.25 19.54 8.64
N LEU A 251 -7.28 18.69 8.99
CA LEU A 251 -6.02 18.62 8.26
C LEU A 251 -6.25 18.25 6.79
N HIS A 252 -7.11 17.27 6.51
CA HIS A 252 -7.36 16.77 5.17
C HIS A 252 -8.05 17.80 4.26
N VAL A 253 -9.07 18.50 4.77
CA VAL A 253 -9.80 19.51 3.99
C VAL A 253 -8.93 20.73 3.68
N ASN A 254 -8.00 21.07 4.56
CA ASN A 254 -7.09 22.20 4.37
C ASN A 254 -5.74 21.80 3.77
N MET A 255 -5.51 20.52 3.44
CA MET A 255 -4.17 20.05 3.06
C MET A 255 -3.69 20.66 1.74
N GLU A 256 -4.59 20.87 0.78
CA GLU A 256 -4.27 21.57 -0.47
C GLU A 256 -3.76 23.00 -0.21
N ASP A 257 -4.48 23.76 0.61
CA ASP A 257 -4.11 25.14 0.95
C ASP A 257 -2.81 25.16 1.77
N LEU A 258 -2.69 24.32 2.81
CA LEU A 258 -1.47 24.19 3.60
C LEU A 258 -0.25 23.84 2.74
N TRP A 259 -0.42 22.97 1.74
CA TRP A 259 0.66 22.57 0.85
C TRP A 259 1.21 23.77 0.08
N TRP A 260 0.34 24.63 -0.44
CA TRP A 260 0.75 25.83 -1.18
C TRP A 260 1.24 26.95 -0.27
N ASP A 261 0.54 27.22 0.84
CA ASP A 261 0.86 28.28 1.79
C ASP A 261 2.20 28.05 2.52
N THR A 262 2.61 26.78 2.65
CA THR A 262 3.91 26.41 3.25
C THR A 262 5.00 26.16 2.22
N GLU A 263 4.80 26.62 0.98
CA GLU A 263 5.77 26.47 -0.12
C GLU A 263 6.19 25.01 -0.37
N ASN A 264 5.23 24.09 -0.39
CA ASN A 264 5.45 22.65 -0.64
C ASN A 264 6.24 21.95 0.48
N ASN A 265 5.96 22.30 1.75
CA ASN A 265 6.67 21.72 2.89
C ASN A 265 6.41 20.22 3.05
N LEU A 266 7.42 19.41 2.74
CA LEU A 266 7.38 17.95 2.83
C LEU A 266 7.11 17.42 4.24
N ALA A 267 7.40 18.20 5.29
CA ALA A 267 7.10 17.81 6.68
C ALA A 267 5.59 17.61 6.90
N LEU A 268 4.74 18.30 6.13
CA LEU A 268 3.29 18.12 6.18
C LEU A 268 2.88 16.68 5.87
N PHE A 269 3.62 15.95 5.04
CA PHE A 269 3.29 14.56 4.73
C PHE A 269 3.58 13.64 5.90
N LEU A 270 4.62 13.93 6.68
CA LEU A 270 4.93 13.18 7.90
C LEU A 270 3.85 13.41 8.95
N VAL A 271 3.43 14.66 9.14
CA VAL A 271 2.32 15.02 10.02
C VAL A 271 1.04 14.31 9.58
N TYR A 272 0.69 14.39 8.29
CA TYR A 272 -0.46 13.71 7.74
C TYR A 272 -0.38 12.18 7.93
N GLY A 273 0.79 11.58 7.68
CA GLY A 273 1.04 10.16 7.91
C GLY A 273 0.84 9.74 9.36
N VAL A 274 1.29 10.54 10.33
CA VAL A 274 1.05 10.30 11.76
C VAL A 274 -0.44 10.40 12.09
N VAL A 275 -1.14 11.41 11.59
CA VAL A 275 -2.59 11.55 11.79
C VAL A 275 -3.36 10.37 11.21
N VAL A 276 -2.97 9.89 10.01
CA VAL A 276 -3.55 8.66 9.42
C VAL A 276 -3.25 7.45 10.30
N ALA A 277 -2.05 7.32 10.86
CA ALA A 277 -1.72 6.22 11.77
C ALA A 277 -2.59 6.23 13.03
N LEU A 278 -2.82 7.40 13.62
CA LEU A 278 -3.76 7.55 14.74
C LEU A 278 -5.19 7.21 14.33
N LEU A 279 -5.61 7.63 13.12
CA LEU A 279 -6.90 7.26 12.55
C LEU A 279 -7.05 5.74 12.43
N LEU A 280 -6.01 5.00 12.00
CA LEU A 280 -6.05 3.53 11.93
C LEU A 280 -6.38 2.90 13.29
N VAL A 281 -5.79 3.39 14.39
CA VAL A 281 -6.07 2.89 15.75
C VAL A 281 -7.56 3.01 16.08
N VAL A 282 -8.12 4.19 15.81
CA VAL A 282 -9.54 4.50 16.04
C VAL A 282 -10.46 3.65 15.15
N LEU A 283 -10.10 3.44 13.88
CA LEU A 283 -10.91 2.66 12.94
C LEU A 283 -10.90 1.15 13.21
N ILE A 284 -9.83 0.64 13.82
CA ILE A 284 -9.74 -0.77 14.24
C ILE A 284 -10.55 -0.99 15.53
N ALA A 285 -10.55 -0.01 16.43
CA ALA A 285 -11.30 -0.05 17.68
C ALA A 285 -12.83 -0.11 17.45
N PRO A 286 -13.60 -0.70 18.38
CA PRO A 286 -15.06 -0.66 18.30
C PRO A 286 -15.55 0.80 18.37
N GLY A 287 -16.49 1.19 17.52
CA GLY A 287 -17.02 2.56 17.50
C GLY A 287 -17.86 2.88 16.26
N PRO A 288 -18.53 4.04 16.25
CA PRO A 288 -19.40 4.44 15.14
C PRO A 288 -18.63 4.57 13.82
N MET A 289 -17.43 5.14 13.83
CA MET A 289 -16.63 5.32 12.61
C MET A 289 -16.20 3.97 12.00
N ARG A 290 -15.83 3.00 12.86
CA ARG A 290 -15.59 1.62 12.40
C ARG A 290 -16.82 1.05 11.71
N TRP A 291 -18.02 1.26 12.26
CA TRP A 291 -19.26 0.76 11.68
C TRP A 291 -19.55 1.38 10.29
N VAL A 292 -19.44 2.71 10.16
CA VAL A 292 -19.64 3.43 8.89
C VAL A 292 -18.71 2.91 7.80
N LEU A 293 -17.41 2.78 8.10
CA LEU A 293 -16.43 2.29 7.12
C LEU A 293 -16.47 0.76 6.93
N SER A 294 -17.17 0.01 7.78
CA SER A 294 -17.32 -1.45 7.65
C SER A 294 -18.58 -1.87 6.89
N THR A 295 -19.36 -0.93 6.36
CA THR A 295 -20.56 -1.25 5.58
C THR A 295 -20.22 -2.10 4.33
N LYS A 296 -21.20 -2.85 3.82
CA LYS A 296 -20.99 -3.69 2.61
C LYS A 296 -20.50 -2.88 1.40
N PRO A 297 -21.05 -1.69 1.08
CA PRO A 297 -20.59 -0.89 -0.06
C PRO A 297 -19.15 -0.40 0.11
N MET A 298 -18.80 0.11 1.30
CA MET A 298 -17.44 0.58 1.59
C MET A 298 -16.41 -0.54 1.44
N ARG A 299 -16.71 -1.74 1.95
CA ARG A 299 -15.84 -2.90 1.77
C ARG A 299 -15.76 -3.35 0.32
N PHE A 300 -16.87 -3.34 -0.41
CA PHE A 300 -16.90 -3.70 -1.82
C PHE A 300 -15.95 -2.82 -2.63
N VAL A 301 -16.04 -1.50 -2.48
CA VAL A 301 -15.13 -0.56 -3.16
C VAL A 301 -13.69 -0.71 -2.66
N GLY A 302 -13.51 -0.90 -1.34
CA GLY A 302 -12.20 -1.02 -0.69
C GLY A 302 -11.39 -2.22 -1.15
N GLU A 303 -12.05 -3.36 -1.34
CA GLU A 303 -11.45 -4.58 -1.88
C GLU A 303 -10.98 -4.41 -3.33
N ARG A 304 -11.63 -3.51 -4.09
CA ARG A 304 -11.34 -3.21 -5.51
C ARG A 304 -10.50 -1.96 -5.69
N SER A 305 -10.14 -1.29 -4.60
CA SER A 305 -9.51 0.03 -4.62
C SER A 305 -8.19 0.05 -5.38
N TYR A 306 -7.46 -1.08 -5.41
CA TYR A 306 -6.20 -1.21 -6.12
C TYR A 306 -6.38 -1.07 -7.62
N SER A 307 -7.24 -1.89 -8.23
CA SER A 307 -7.54 -1.79 -9.66
C SER A 307 -8.25 -0.48 -9.99
N LEU A 308 -9.16 -0.01 -9.13
CA LEU A 308 -9.84 1.26 -9.31
C LEU A 308 -8.85 2.44 -9.40
N TYR A 309 -7.84 2.48 -8.52
CA TYR A 309 -6.80 3.50 -8.53
C TYR A 309 -5.99 3.48 -9.84
N LEU A 310 -5.59 2.29 -10.31
CA LEU A 310 -4.84 2.15 -11.57
C LEU A 310 -5.67 2.51 -12.81
N LEU A 311 -6.97 2.27 -12.77
CA LEU A 311 -7.88 2.49 -13.90
C LEU A 311 -8.30 3.96 -14.08
N GLN A 312 -8.07 4.83 -13.10
CA GLN A 312 -8.67 6.16 -13.09
C GLN A 312 -8.39 7.01 -14.35
N GLN A 313 -7.13 7.05 -14.81
CA GLN A 313 -6.72 7.83 -16.00
C GLN A 313 -7.15 7.19 -17.32
N PRO A 314 -6.93 5.89 -17.59
CA PRO A 314 -7.36 5.29 -18.85
C PRO A 314 -8.88 5.26 -18.97
N VAL A 315 -9.61 5.03 -17.87
CA VAL A 315 -11.07 5.11 -17.88
C VAL A 315 -11.55 6.53 -18.14
N HIS A 316 -10.96 7.54 -17.49
CA HIS A 316 -11.28 8.94 -17.80
C HIS A 316 -11.09 9.27 -19.27
N PHE A 317 -9.95 8.88 -19.85
CA PHE A 317 -9.67 9.12 -21.26
C PHE A 317 -10.73 8.47 -22.16
N VAL A 318 -11.04 7.19 -21.94
CA VAL A 318 -12.06 6.48 -22.75
C VAL A 318 -13.45 7.09 -22.57
N VAL A 319 -13.84 7.49 -21.35
CA VAL A 319 -15.13 8.14 -21.07
C VAL A 319 -15.26 9.45 -21.82
N VAL A 320 -14.27 10.34 -21.72
CA VAL A 320 -14.30 11.65 -22.39
C VAL A 320 -14.20 11.51 -23.91
N LEU A 321 -13.41 10.56 -24.40
CA LEU A 321 -13.32 10.25 -25.82
C LEU A 321 -14.67 9.78 -26.38
N THR A 322 -15.36 8.89 -25.65
CA THR A 322 -16.63 8.28 -26.10
C THR A 322 -17.78 9.27 -26.01
N ILE A 323 -17.78 10.13 -24.99
CA ILE A 323 -18.81 11.13 -24.74
C ILE A 323 -18.15 12.49 -24.51
N PRO A 324 -17.78 13.22 -25.58
CA PRO A 324 -17.02 14.47 -25.48
C PRO A 324 -17.71 15.57 -24.65
N SER A 325 -19.04 15.56 -24.55
CA SER A 325 -19.80 16.51 -23.72
C SER A 325 -19.49 16.38 -22.23
N LEU A 326 -19.04 15.20 -21.76
CA LEU A 326 -18.62 15.00 -20.37
C LEU A 326 -17.40 15.85 -20.02
N ALA A 327 -16.51 16.15 -20.98
CA ALA A 327 -15.36 17.04 -20.75
C ALA A 327 -15.76 18.41 -20.16
N GLN A 328 -16.97 18.88 -20.46
CA GLN A 328 -17.49 20.16 -19.97
C GLN A 328 -18.08 20.07 -18.56
N ASN A 329 -18.55 18.88 -18.13
CA ASN A 329 -19.07 18.65 -16.79
C ASN A 329 -18.14 17.74 -15.99
N ARG A 330 -17.16 18.37 -15.33
CA ARG A 330 -16.09 17.71 -14.57
C ARG A 330 -16.62 16.83 -13.44
N LEU A 331 -17.61 17.28 -12.67
CA LEU A 331 -18.18 16.47 -11.59
C LEU A 331 -18.85 15.20 -12.13
N ILE A 332 -19.71 15.33 -13.15
CA ILE A 332 -20.37 14.17 -13.74
C ILE A 332 -19.33 13.22 -14.33
N THR A 333 -18.29 13.75 -14.99
CA THR A 333 -17.16 12.96 -15.48
C THR A 333 -16.52 12.15 -14.36
N ALA A 334 -16.17 12.78 -13.24
CA ALA A 334 -15.56 12.08 -12.11
C ALA A 334 -16.44 10.95 -11.58
N LEU A 335 -17.76 11.19 -11.44
CA LEU A 335 -18.72 10.17 -11.00
C LEU A 335 -18.82 9.02 -12.00
N VAL A 336 -18.88 9.31 -13.30
CA VAL A 336 -18.89 8.29 -14.36
C VAL A 336 -17.58 7.49 -14.34
N VAL A 337 -16.43 8.14 -14.14
CA VAL A 337 -15.13 7.47 -14.03
C VAL A 337 -15.07 6.55 -12.81
N VAL A 338 -15.59 6.98 -11.65
CA VAL A 338 -15.72 6.10 -10.47
C VAL A 338 -16.58 4.88 -10.80
N LEU A 339 -17.75 5.08 -11.42
CA LEU A 339 -18.70 3.99 -11.71
C LEU A 339 -18.16 3.00 -12.74
N VAL A 340 -17.66 3.49 -13.88
CA VAL A 340 -17.09 2.66 -14.95
C VAL A 340 -15.79 2.00 -14.46
N GLY A 341 -14.93 2.75 -13.77
CA GLY A 341 -13.70 2.23 -13.18
C GLY A 341 -13.97 1.15 -12.14
N LEU A 342 -14.99 1.32 -11.28
CA LEU A 342 -15.39 0.33 -10.29
C LEU A 342 -15.97 -0.93 -10.94
N ALA A 343 -16.75 -0.78 -12.01
CA ALA A 343 -17.26 -1.91 -12.78
C ALA A 343 -16.09 -2.72 -13.35
N ILE A 344 -15.16 -2.10 -14.07
CA ILE A 344 -13.98 -2.79 -14.63
C ILE A 344 -13.11 -3.39 -13.51
N ALA A 345 -12.90 -2.65 -12.40
CA ALA A 345 -12.16 -3.14 -11.26
C ALA A 345 -12.82 -4.39 -10.62
N ASP A 346 -14.15 -4.47 -10.58
CA ASP A 346 -14.87 -5.65 -10.10
C ASP A 346 -14.69 -6.86 -11.04
N LEU A 347 -14.71 -6.64 -12.37
CA LEU A 347 -14.43 -7.70 -13.35
C LEU A 347 -13.00 -8.26 -13.17
N ILE A 348 -12.00 -7.37 -13.08
CA ILE A 348 -10.61 -7.76 -12.82
C ILE A 348 -10.49 -8.47 -11.48
N HIS A 349 -11.16 -7.96 -10.44
CA HIS A 349 -11.13 -8.56 -9.11
C HIS A 349 -11.64 -10.00 -9.11
N ARG A 350 -12.79 -10.24 -9.74
CA ARG A 350 -13.44 -11.56 -9.78
C ARG A 350 -12.71 -12.57 -10.64
N TRP A 351 -12.23 -12.16 -11.81
CA TRP A 351 -11.72 -13.08 -12.83
C TRP A 351 -10.21 -13.14 -12.96
N VAL A 352 -9.48 -12.16 -12.39
CA VAL A 352 -8.02 -12.12 -12.44
C VAL A 352 -7.43 -12.17 -11.04
N GLU A 353 -7.78 -11.20 -10.18
CA GLU A 353 -7.14 -11.04 -8.87
C GLU A 353 -7.45 -12.21 -7.92
N GLN A 354 -8.73 -12.53 -7.69
CA GLN A 354 -9.12 -13.60 -6.77
C GLN A 354 -8.61 -14.98 -7.22
N PRO A 355 -8.73 -15.39 -8.50
CA PRO A 355 -8.15 -16.64 -8.97
C PRO A 355 -6.64 -16.72 -8.77
N ALA A 356 -5.91 -15.63 -9.06
CA ALA A 356 -4.47 -15.57 -8.87
C ALA A 356 -4.08 -15.67 -7.39
N ILE A 357 -4.74 -14.92 -6.50
CA ILE A 357 -4.54 -15.00 -5.05
C ILE A 357 -4.77 -16.43 -4.54
N ASN A 358 -5.85 -17.08 -5.00
CA ASN A 358 -6.20 -18.45 -4.59
C ASN A 358 -5.19 -19.48 -5.12
N TYR A 359 -4.67 -19.28 -6.34
CA TYR A 359 -3.57 -20.08 -6.86
C TYR A 359 -2.28 -19.91 -6.02
N GLY A 360 -1.91 -18.68 -5.68
CA GLY A 360 -0.77 -18.39 -4.82
C GLY A 360 -0.88 -19.05 -3.43
N LYS A 361 -2.06 -19.00 -2.80
CA LYS A 361 -2.34 -19.69 -1.54
C LYS A 361 -2.14 -21.21 -1.66
N ARG A 362 -2.67 -21.84 -2.72
CA ARG A 362 -2.50 -23.28 -2.97
C ARG A 362 -1.04 -23.65 -3.17
N LEU A 363 -0.27 -22.85 -3.91
CA LEU A 363 1.15 -23.07 -4.12
C LEU A 363 1.94 -23.02 -2.80
N ILE A 364 1.64 -22.05 -1.93
CA ILE A 364 2.27 -21.93 -0.61
C ILE A 364 1.92 -23.15 0.26
N ALA A 365 0.66 -23.57 0.28
CA ALA A 365 0.21 -24.73 1.06
C ALA A 365 0.92 -26.02 0.61
N ARG A 366 0.95 -26.30 -0.70
CA ARG A 366 1.66 -27.46 -1.27
C ARG A 366 3.15 -27.48 -0.89
N ARG A 367 3.81 -26.32 -0.94
CA ARG A 367 5.22 -26.21 -0.54
C ARG A 367 5.45 -26.45 0.95
N ARG A 368 4.52 -26.03 1.80
CA ARG A 368 4.58 -26.30 3.24
C ARG A 368 4.41 -27.80 3.53
N ALA A 369 3.43 -28.44 2.90
CA ALA A 369 3.22 -29.89 3.02
C ALA A 369 4.47 -30.68 2.60
N LYS A 370 5.00 -30.39 1.40
CA LYS A 370 6.21 -31.07 0.89
C LYS A 370 7.45 -30.90 1.78
N ARG A 371 7.57 -29.75 2.46
CA ARG A 371 8.66 -29.52 3.43
C ARG A 371 8.44 -30.28 4.74
N ALA A 372 7.19 -30.43 5.17
CA ALA A 372 6.85 -31.22 6.35
C ALA A 372 7.10 -32.72 6.10
N GLU A 373 6.71 -33.23 4.94
CA GLU A 373 6.98 -34.60 4.50
C GLU A 373 8.50 -34.88 4.45
N ALA A 374 9.29 -33.99 3.86
CA ALA A 374 10.74 -34.14 3.80
C ALA A 374 11.40 -34.14 5.19
N ALA A 375 10.91 -33.31 6.13
CA ALA A 375 11.42 -33.28 7.50
C ALA A 375 11.08 -34.57 8.27
N ALA A 376 9.87 -35.11 8.08
CA ALA A 376 9.45 -36.35 8.71
C ALA A 376 10.28 -37.56 8.22
N LEU A 377 10.67 -37.58 6.94
CA LEU A 377 11.53 -38.63 6.39
C LEU A 377 12.96 -38.58 6.93
N ASP A 378 13.47 -37.39 7.21
CA ASP A 378 14.82 -37.17 7.76
C ASP A 378 14.92 -37.63 9.24
N GLU A 379 13.87 -37.39 10.03
CA GLU A 379 13.78 -37.88 11.42
C GLU A 379 13.66 -39.41 11.53
N THR A 380 13.21 -40.09 10.47
CA THR A 380 13.09 -41.56 10.44
C THR A 380 14.35 -42.31 9.99
N GLN A 381 15.45 -41.63 9.64
CA GLN A 381 16.71 -42.32 9.34
C GLN A 381 17.42 -42.77 10.63
N PRO A 382 17.74 -44.07 10.80
CA PRO A 382 18.45 -44.54 11.98
C PRO A 382 19.85 -43.92 12.07
N ILE A 383 20.19 -43.40 13.25
CA ILE A 383 21.56 -42.95 13.58
C ILE A 383 22.51 -44.13 13.27
N PRO A 384 23.54 -43.95 12.42
CA PRO A 384 24.50 -45.01 12.18
C PRO A 384 25.20 -45.32 13.51
N VAL A 385 24.96 -46.53 14.03
CA VAL A 385 25.64 -47.05 15.20
C VAL A 385 27.12 -47.13 14.84
N THR A 386 27.91 -46.15 15.28
CA THR A 386 29.36 -46.22 15.25
C THR A 386 29.77 -47.42 16.08
N LYS A 387 30.22 -48.49 15.40
CA LYS A 387 30.84 -49.64 16.05
C LYS A 387 32.05 -49.12 16.83
N VAL A 388 31.94 -49.09 18.15
CA VAL A 388 33.07 -48.89 19.06
C VAL A 388 34.02 -50.06 18.81
N ALA A 389 35.18 -49.76 18.22
CA ALA A 389 36.25 -50.73 18.10
C ALA A 389 36.79 -51.04 19.50
N THR A 390 36.63 -52.29 19.94
CA THR A 390 37.32 -52.82 21.12
C THR A 390 38.82 -52.92 20.83
N PRO A 391 39.70 -52.41 21.71
CA PRO A 391 41.13 -52.59 21.57
C PRO A 391 41.51 -54.03 21.93
N ALA A 392 42.38 -54.63 21.12
CA ALA A 392 43.00 -55.93 21.35
C ALA A 392 44.27 -55.80 22.19
#